data_AF-A0A6G8Q0X9-F1
#
_entry.id   AF-A0A6G8Q0X9-F1
#
_cell.length_a   1.000
_cell.length_b   1.000
_cell.length_c   1.000
_cell.angle_alpha   90.00
_cell.angle_beta   90.00
_cell.angle_gamma   90.00
#
_symmetry.space_group_name_H-M   'P 1'
#
loop_
_entity.id
_entity.type
_entity.pdbx_description
1 polymer ?
#
loop_
_entity_poly.entity_id
_entity_poly.type
_entity_poly.pdbx_seq_one_letter_code
_entity_poly.pdbx_strand_id
1 'polypeptide(L)'
;MLESRAAGMIREYLRSQATNLERAERLGERAERLEKAGIPSESARNRAERARTEVMAGLAALRGRFVEAAGGREGARAFDRVVDLLCPTFKPLY
;
A
#
# COMPACT_ATOMS: atom_id res chain seq x y z
N MET A 1 -17.51 -13.89 4.91
CA MET A 1 -17.61 -13.03 3.71
C MET A 1 -16.21 -12.76 3.15
N LEU A 2 -16.08 -12.50 1.84
CA LEU A 2 -14.77 -12.27 1.19
C LEU A 2 -14.02 -11.07 1.78
N GLU A 3 -14.73 -9.99 2.12
CA GLU A 3 -14.12 -8.79 2.72
C GLU A 3 -13.55 -9.06 4.11
N SER A 4 -14.24 -9.84 4.95
CA SER A 4 -13.71 -10.21 6.27
C SER A 4 -12.43 -11.05 6.16
N ARG A 5 -12.36 -11.95 5.16
CA ARG A 5 -11.16 -12.74 4.87
C ARG A 5 -10.02 -11.86 4.35
N ALA A 6 -10.30 -10.99 3.40
CA ALA A 6 -9.34 -10.01 2.89
C ALA A 6 -8.82 -9.11 4.01
N ALA A 7 -9.68 -8.64 4.91
CA ALA A 7 -9.31 -7.82 6.06
C ALA A 7 -8.36 -8.54 7.03
N GLY A 8 -8.59 -9.83 7.31
CA GLY A 8 -7.66 -10.63 8.10
C GLY A 8 -6.28 -10.71 7.45
N MET A 9 -6.23 -11.07 6.17
CA MET A 9 -4.99 -11.23 5.42
C MET A 9 -4.23 -9.91 5.25
N ILE A 10 -4.93 -8.81 4.97
CA ILE A 10 -4.34 -7.47 4.85
C ILE A 10 -3.82 -7.01 6.21
N ARG A 11 -4.58 -7.13 7.31
CA ARG A 11 -4.09 -6.73 8.65
C ARG A 11 -2.83 -7.49 9.07
N GLU A 12 -2.77 -8.78 8.77
CA GLU A 12 -1.57 -9.58 9.05
C GLU A 12 -0.39 -9.12 8.20
N TYR A 13 -0.61 -8.87 6.91
CA TYR A 13 0.42 -8.30 6.05
C TYR A 13 0.92 -6.95 6.56
N LEU A 14 0.02 -6.03 6.92
CA LEU A 14 0.38 -4.72 7.46
C LEU A 14 1.19 -4.83 8.75
N ARG A 15 0.82 -5.74 9.65
CA ARG A 15 1.58 -6.02 10.86
C ARG A 15 2.98 -6.53 10.53
N SER A 16 3.10 -7.46 9.59
CA SER A 16 4.39 -8.03 9.17
C SER A 16 5.29 -7.03 8.44
N GLN A 17 4.71 -6.00 7.81
CA GLN A 17 5.40 -4.99 7.01
C GLN A 17 5.43 -3.61 7.67
N ALA A 18 5.10 -3.51 8.96
CA ALA A 18 4.95 -2.24 9.68
C ALA A 18 6.15 -1.30 9.46
N THR A 19 7.37 -1.81 9.63
CA THR A 19 8.60 -1.03 9.43
C THR A 19 8.73 -0.46 8.01
N ASN A 20 8.32 -1.20 6.99
CA ASN A 20 8.39 -0.77 5.59
C ASN A 20 7.32 0.29 5.29
N LEU A 21 6.13 0.12 5.85
CA LEU A 21 5.03 1.10 5.75
C LEU A 21 5.40 2.42 6.42
N GLU A 22 5.86 2.37 7.68
CA GLU A 22 6.32 3.55 8.42
C GLU A 22 7.49 4.25 7.72
N ARG A 23 8.38 3.49 7.08
CA ARG A 23 9.46 4.07 6.26
C ARG A 23 8.89 4.78 5.03
N ALA A 24 7.96 4.18 4.32
CA ALA A 24 7.35 4.78 3.13
C ALA A 24 6.60 6.06 3.48
N GLU A 25 5.81 6.06 4.56
CA GLU A 25 5.10 7.23 5.07
C GLU A 25 6.07 8.35 5.46
N ARG A 26 7.09 8.08 6.28
CA ARG A 26 8.07 9.10 6.70
C ARG A 26 8.82 9.71 5.52
N LEU A 27 9.16 8.92 4.50
CA LEU A 27 9.81 9.43 3.30
C LEU A 27 8.85 10.30 2.48
N GLY A 28 7.59 9.90 2.37
CA GLY A 28 6.53 10.70 1.74
C GLY A 28 6.33 12.05 2.44
N GLU A 29 6.13 12.05 3.76
CA GLU A 29 5.99 13.26 4.56
C GLU A 29 7.21 14.17 4.46
N ARG A 30 8.42 13.59 4.39
CA ARG A 30 9.64 14.37 4.19
C ARG A 30 9.68 15.03 2.82
N ALA A 31 9.33 14.30 1.77
CA ALA A 31 9.28 14.85 0.41
C ALA A 31 8.26 15.99 0.31
N GLU A 32 7.06 15.78 0.87
CA GLU A 32 5.98 16.77 0.89
C GLU A 32 6.38 18.03 1.69
N ARG A 33 7.03 17.87 2.85
CA ARG A 33 7.52 19.02 3.64
C ARG A 33 8.53 19.85 2.87
N LEU A 34 9.44 19.22 2.13
CA LEU A 34 10.44 19.92 1.33
C LEU A 34 9.79 20.68 0.16
N GLU A 35 8.82 20.05 -0.52
CA GLU A 35 8.05 20.68 -1.59
C GLU A 35 7.25 21.89 -1.07
N LYS A 36 6.57 21.75 0.07
CA LYS A 36 5.85 22.85 0.74
C LYS A 36 6.77 23.99 1.18
N ALA A 37 8.03 23.70 1.50
CA ALA A 37 9.04 24.70 1.83
C ALA A 37 9.66 25.38 0.60
N GLY A 38 9.25 25.01 -0.62
CA GLY A 38 9.87 25.50 -1.86
C GLY A 38 11.29 24.97 -2.09
N ILE A 39 11.65 23.86 -1.43
CA ILE A 39 12.96 23.21 -1.55
C ILE A 39 12.80 21.95 -2.41
N PRO A 40 12.93 22.05 -3.75
CA PRO A 40 12.83 20.87 -4.60
C PRO A 40 13.97 19.90 -4.26
N SER A 41 13.61 18.67 -3.89
CA SER A 41 14.57 17.61 -3.64
C SER A 41 14.18 16.34 -4.38
N GLU A 42 14.74 16.18 -5.58
CA GLU A 42 14.56 14.99 -6.40
C GLU A 42 14.96 13.71 -5.64
N SER A 43 16.05 13.75 -4.88
CA SER A 43 16.48 12.64 -4.04
C SER A 43 15.43 12.24 -2.98
N ALA A 44 14.75 13.20 -2.38
CA ALA A 44 13.69 12.91 -1.40
C ALA A 44 12.46 12.30 -2.09
N ARG A 45 12.06 12.86 -3.24
CA ARG A 45 10.96 12.33 -4.06
C ARG A 45 11.24 10.90 -4.53
N ASN A 46 12.41 10.65 -5.11
CA ASN A 46 12.79 9.33 -5.61
C ASN A 46 12.83 8.28 -4.49
N ARG A 47 13.27 8.65 -3.28
CA ARG A 47 13.25 7.75 -2.13
C ARG A 47 11.84 7.45 -1.64
N ALA A 48 10.97 8.46 -1.59
CA ALA A 48 9.57 8.28 -1.23
C ALA A 48 8.84 7.40 -2.25
N GLU A 49 9.03 7.67 -3.54
CA GLU A 49 8.44 6.89 -4.63
C GLU A 49 8.91 5.43 -4.63
N ARG A 50 10.19 5.19 -4.40
CA ARG A 50 10.73 3.84 -4.30
C ARG A 50 10.11 3.07 -3.14
N ALA A 51 10.07 3.67 -1.95
CA ALA A 51 9.48 3.04 -0.78
C ALA A 51 7.98 2.76 -0.97
N ARG A 52 7.26 3.69 -1.61
CA ARG A 52 5.85 3.49 -1.97
C ARG A 52 5.69 2.34 -2.96
N THR A 53 6.52 2.27 -3.99
CA THR A 53 6.50 1.20 -5.01
C THR A 53 6.75 -0.17 -4.39
N GLU A 54 7.66 -0.28 -3.43
CA GLU A 54 7.95 -1.53 -2.70
C GLU A 54 6.72 -2.03 -1.92
N VAL A 55 6.03 -1.12 -1.20
CA VAL A 55 4.77 -1.45 -0.50
C VAL A 55 3.68 -1.87 -1.49
N MET A 56 3.51 -1.12 -2.58
CA MET A 56 2.50 -1.41 -3.61
C MET A 56 2.73 -2.77 -4.27
N ALA A 57 4.00 -3.12 -4.54
CA ALA A 57 4.36 -4.42 -5.11
C ALA A 57 4.01 -5.57 -4.15
N GLY A 58 4.24 -5.39 -2.85
CA GLY A 58 3.87 -6.38 -1.84
C GLY A 58 2.34 -6.54 -1.70
N LEU A 59 1.58 -5.45 -1.73
CA LEU A 59 0.11 -5.50 -1.76
C LEU A 59 -0.43 -6.17 -3.03
N ALA A 60 0.18 -5.91 -4.19
CA ALA A 60 -0.19 -6.56 -5.45
C ALA A 60 0.07 -8.08 -5.42
N ALA A 61 1.20 -8.51 -4.84
CA ALA A 61 1.48 -9.93 -4.65
C ALA A 61 0.47 -10.59 -3.68
N LEU A 62 0.11 -9.89 -2.60
CA LEU A 62 -0.91 -10.36 -1.65
C LEU A 62 -2.28 -10.49 -2.31
N ARG A 63 -2.65 -9.52 -3.15
CA ARG A 63 -3.88 -9.53 -3.95
C ARG A 63 -3.93 -10.73 -4.88
N GLY A 64 -2.84 -11.01 -5.60
CA GLY A 64 -2.76 -12.18 -6.50
C GLY A 64 -3.06 -13.48 -5.77
N ARG A 65 -2.39 -13.73 -4.64
CA ARG A 65 -2.61 -14.91 -3.80
C ARG A 65 -4.05 -15.00 -3.29
N PHE A 66 -4.62 -13.88 -2.87
CA PHE A 66 -6.02 -13.86 -2.40
C PHE A 66 -7.00 -14.17 -3.53
N VAL A 67 -6.81 -13.57 -4.71
CA VAL A 67 -7.66 -13.77 -5.89
C VAL A 67 -7.65 -15.22 -6.36
N GLU A 68 -6.47 -15.84 -6.40
CA GLU A 68 -6.31 -17.27 -6.72
C GLU A 68 -7.06 -18.15 -5.72
N ALA A 69 -7.00 -17.83 -4.42
CA ALA A 69 -7.64 -18.62 -3.37
C ALA A 69 -9.15 -18.38 -3.22
N ALA A 70 -9.65 -17.20 -3.60
CA ALA A 70 -10.99 -16.72 -3.18
C ALA A 70 -11.98 -16.45 -4.32
N GLY A 71 -11.64 -16.74 -5.58
CA GLY A 71 -12.63 -16.80 -6.67
C GLY A 71 -12.56 -15.67 -7.71
N GLY A 72 -11.36 -15.26 -8.12
CA GLY A 72 -11.22 -14.40 -9.30
C GLY A 72 -11.73 -12.96 -9.07
N ARG A 73 -12.66 -12.48 -9.90
CA ARG A 73 -13.07 -11.06 -9.95
C ARG A 73 -13.76 -10.56 -8.68
N GLU A 74 -14.54 -11.40 -7.98
CA GLU A 74 -15.17 -10.99 -6.72
C GLU A 74 -14.15 -10.90 -5.58
N GLY A 75 -13.20 -11.82 -5.51
CA GLY A 75 -12.07 -11.76 -4.58
C GLY A 75 -11.23 -10.49 -4.79
N ALA A 76 -10.97 -10.15 -6.05
CA ALA A 76 -10.27 -8.91 -6.42
C ALA A 76 -10.99 -7.67 -5.88
N ARG A 77 -12.29 -7.54 -6.13
CA ARG A 77 -13.10 -6.40 -5.66
C ARG A 77 -13.14 -6.30 -4.13
N ALA A 78 -13.30 -7.44 -3.45
CA ALA A 78 -13.33 -7.47 -1.99
C ALA A 78 -11.97 -7.05 -1.40
N PHE A 79 -10.87 -7.51 -2.00
CA PHE A 79 -9.53 -7.11 -1.60
C PHE A 79 -9.29 -5.61 -1.79
N ASP A 80 -9.60 -5.09 -2.99
CA ASP A 80 -9.40 -3.69 -3.34
C ASP A 80 -10.19 -2.75 -2.41
N ARG A 81 -11.46 -3.08 -2.10
CA ARG A 81 -12.27 -2.32 -1.13
C ARG A 81 -11.66 -2.28 0.27
N VAL A 82 -11.05 -3.37 0.72
CA VAL A 82 -10.44 -3.44 2.05
C VAL A 82 -9.11 -2.70 2.09
N VAL A 83 -8.31 -2.73 1.01
CA VAL A 83 -7.09 -1.90 0.89
C VAL A 83 -7.46 -0.42 0.96
N ASP A 84 -8.49 0.01 0.23
CA ASP A 84 -8.97 1.40 0.25
C ASP A 84 -9.36 1.85 1.68
N LEU A 85 -9.96 0.96 2.46
CA LEU A 85 -10.38 1.23 3.83
C LEU A 85 -9.22 1.27 4.83
N LEU A 86 -8.28 0.33 4.73
CA LEU A 86 -7.22 0.14 5.72
C LEU A 86 -5.93 0.91 5.39
N CYS A 87 -5.70 1.20 4.11
CA CYS A 87 -4.45 1.77 3.59
C CYS A 87 -4.70 2.77 2.46
N PRO A 88 -5.45 3.87 2.71
CA PRO A 88 -5.83 4.82 1.67
C PRO A 88 -4.61 5.44 0.94
N THR A 89 -3.48 5.61 1.62
CA THR A 89 -2.21 6.11 1.05
C THR A 89 -1.63 5.20 -0.04
N PHE A 90 -1.93 3.91 0.05
CA PHE A 90 -1.46 2.86 -0.86
C PHE A 90 -2.61 2.32 -1.71
N LYS A 91 -3.67 3.12 -1.88
CA LYS A 91 -4.75 2.80 -2.82
C LYS A 91 -4.16 2.55 -4.21
N PRO A 92 -4.54 1.44 -4.86
CA PRO A 92 -4.17 1.23 -6.23
C PRO A 92 -4.90 2.18 -7.20
N LEU A 93 -4.17 2.69 -8.20
CA LEU A 93 -4.67 3.66 -9.18
C LEU A 93 -5.14 3.02 -10.50
N TYR A 94 -5.46 1.73 -10.50
CA TYR A 94 -5.81 0.99 -11.73
C TYR A 94 -7.17 1.39 -12.30
#